data_AF-A0A520H8G7-F1
#
_entry.id   AF-A0A520H8G7-F1
#
_cell.length_a   1.000
_cell.length_b   1.000
_cell.length_c   1.000
_cell.angle_alpha   90.00
_cell.angle_beta   90.00
_cell.angle_gamma   90.00
#
_symmetry.space_group_name_H-M   'P 1'
#
loop_
_entity.id
_entity.type
_entity.pdbx_description
1 polymer ?
#
loop_
_entity_poly.entity_id
_entity_poly.type
_entity_poly.pdbx_seq_one_letter_code
_entity_poly.pdbx_strand_id
1 'polypeptide(L)' 'MNASTAPQRLTLRINDVPHTLDAPATVADAVARIGAVAPYAVAVNRAFVPRSLHATRALADGDRVEVIRPVTGG' A
#
# COMPACT_ATOMS: atom_id res chain seq x y z
N MET A 1 2.55 22.15 23.74
CA MET A 1 2.98 20.76 23.47
C MET A 1 3.12 20.64 21.97
N ASN A 2 4.29 21.00 21.42
CA ASN A 2 4.45 21.14 19.97
C ASN A 2 5.12 19.89 19.43
N ALA A 3 4.34 18.87 19.09
CA ALA A 3 4.79 17.86 18.14
C ALA A 3 4.48 18.39 16.74
N SER A 4 5.39 19.22 16.20
CA SER A 4 5.39 19.52 14.76
C SER A 4 5.92 18.27 14.05
N THR A 5 5.11 17.21 13.99
CA THR A 5 5.45 16.02 13.23
C THR A 5 5.30 16.40 11.76
N ALA A 6 6.38 16.88 11.15
CA ALA A 6 6.47 16.95 9.70
C ALA A 6 6.15 15.54 9.15
N PRO A 7 5.35 15.42 8.08
CA PRO A 7 5.03 14.12 7.52
C PRO A 7 6.33 13.41 7.14
N GLN A 8 6.60 12.26 7.78
CA GLN A 8 7.76 11.45 7.43
C GLN A 8 7.43 10.72 6.14
N ARG A 9 8.22 10.91 5.08
CA ARG A 9 7.97 10.24 3.80
C ARG A 9 8.53 8.82 3.80
N LEU A 10 7.75 7.89 3.27
CA LEU A 10 8.14 6.50 3.01
C LEU A 10 8.29 6.32 1.50
N THR A 11 9.40 5.73 1.09
CA THR A 11 9.68 5.35 -0.30
C THR A 11 9.46 3.86 -0.43
N LEU A 12 8.49 3.46 -1.24
CA LEU A 12 8.09 2.06 -1.42
C LEU A 12 7.76 1.80 -2.89
N ARG A 13 7.58 0.53 -3.28
CA ARG A 13 7.23 0.19 -4.66
C ARG A 13 5.80 -0.34 -4.72
N ILE A 14 4.97 0.19 -5.61
CA ILE A 14 3.62 -0.32 -5.89
C ILE A 14 3.62 -0.90 -7.30
N ASN A 15 3.36 -2.19 -7.47
CA ASN A 15 3.47 -2.89 -8.77
C ASN A 15 4.82 -2.65 -9.46
N ASP A 16 5.90 -2.76 -8.69
CA ASP A 16 7.29 -2.52 -9.09
C ASP A 16 7.63 -1.05 -9.48
N VAL A 17 6.65 -0.14 -9.43
CA VAL A 17 6.83 1.30 -9.66
C VAL A 17 7.19 2.02 -8.35
N PRO A 18 8.26 2.82 -8.27
CA PRO A 18 8.60 3.60 -7.08
C PRO A 18 7.54 4.67 -6.76
N HIS A 19 7.14 4.75 -5.49
CA HIS A 19 6.20 5.72 -4.96
C HIS A 19 6.68 6.27 -3.63
N THR A 20 6.21 7.47 -3.30
CA THR A 20 6.39 8.10 -2.00
C THR A 20 5.04 8.36 -1.37
N LEU A 21 4.86 7.94 -0.12
CA LEU A 21 3.69 8.19 0.71
C LEU A 21 4.09 8.93 1.99
N ASP A 22 3.19 9.74 2.54
CA ASP A 22 3.37 10.38 3.84
C ASP A 22 2.98 9.40 4.95
N ALA A 23 3.83 9.27 5.98
CA ALA A 23 3.57 8.44 7.14
C ALA A 23 2.70 9.18 8.17
N PRO A 24 1.82 8.45 8.90
CA PRO A 24 1.58 7.01 8.76
C PRO A 24 0.82 6.66 7.47
N ALA A 25 1.30 5.66 6.74
CA ALA A 25 0.65 5.14 5.53
C ALA A 25 0.27 3.67 5.72
N THR A 26 -0.82 3.26 5.10
CA THR A 26 -1.37 1.91 5.15
C THR A 26 -1.47 1.30 3.75
N VAL A 27 -1.79 0.00 3.69
CA VAL A 27 -2.08 -0.67 2.42
C VAL A 27 -3.22 0.01 1.66
N ALA A 28 -4.25 0.50 2.36
CA ALA A 28 -5.34 1.26 1.74
C ALA A 28 -4.85 2.53 1.04
N ASP A 29 -3.89 3.24 1.63
CA ASP A 29 -3.29 4.45 1.03
C ASP A 29 -2.50 4.12 -0.24
N ALA A 30 -1.75 3.01 -0.24
CA ALA A 30 -1.04 2.54 -1.44
C ALA A 30 -2.01 2.15 -2.56
N VAL A 31 -3.11 1.48 -2.25
CA VAL A 31 -4.16 1.13 -3.23
C VAL A 31 -4.82 2.39 -3.79
N ALA A 32 -5.16 3.35 -2.93
CA ALA A 32 -5.73 4.64 -3.33
C ALA A 32 -4.77 5.44 -4.21
N ARG A 33 -3.45 5.36 -3.95
CA ARG A 33 -2.41 6.06 -4.69
C ARG A 33 -2.39 5.72 -6.19
N ILE A 34 -2.75 4.48 -6.53
CA ILE A 34 -2.83 3.98 -7.91
C ILE A 34 -4.27 3.91 -8.45
N GLY A 35 -5.27 4.32 -7.65
CA GLY A 35 -6.68 4.27 -8.04
C GLY A 35 -7.20 2.87 -8.35
N ALA A 36 -6.68 1.84 -7.67
CA ALA A 36 -7.10 0.47 -7.93
C ALA A 36 -8.54 0.21 -7.46
N VAL A 37 -9.35 -0.36 -8.35
CA VAL A 37 -10.76 -0.69 -8.11
C VAL A 37 -10.92 -2.20 -8.01
N ALA A 38 -11.73 -2.66 -7.06
CA ALA A 38 -12.00 -4.07 -6.84
C ALA A 38 -12.69 -4.72 -8.07
N PRO A 39 -12.50 -6.03 -8.31
CA PRO A 39 -11.76 -6.98 -7.47
C PRO A 39 -10.24 -6.89 -7.65
N TYR A 40 -9.52 -6.94 -6.53
CA TYR A 40 -8.07 -7.09 -6.47
C TYR A 40 -7.66 -7.83 -5.19
N ALA A 41 -6.48 -8.45 -5.23
CA ALA A 41 -5.74 -8.88 -4.06
C ALA A 41 -4.54 -7.94 -3.85
N VAL A 42 -4.08 -7.81 -2.60
CA VAL A 42 -2.87 -7.06 -2.28
C VAL A 42 -1.88 -7.96 -1.57
N ALA A 43 -0.61 -7.91 -1.98
CA ALA A 43 0.51 -8.48 -1.24
C ALA A 43 1.48 -7.38 -0.81
N VAL A 44 2.02 -7.49 0.40
CA VAL A 44 3.11 -6.65 0.90
C VAL A 44 4.30 -7.56 1.12
N ASN A 45 5.43 -7.27 0.47
CA ASN A 45 6.65 -8.08 0.51
C ASN A 45 6.37 -9.57 0.22
N ARG A 46 5.58 -9.84 -0.82
CA ARG A 46 5.14 -11.20 -1.23
C ARG A 46 4.21 -11.92 -0.25
N ALA A 47 3.72 -11.25 0.80
CA ALA A 47 2.73 -11.79 1.73
C ALA A 47 1.35 -11.17 1.47
N PHE A 48 0.34 -11.99 1.19
CA PHE A 48 -1.03 -11.50 0.97
C PHE A 48 -1.60 -10.83 2.22
N VAL A 49 -2.18 -9.64 2.04
CA VAL A 49 -2.86 -8.89 3.08
C VAL A 49 -4.37 -9.04 2.90
N PRO A 50 -5.09 -9.66 3.85
CA PRO A 50 -6.56 -9.72 3.84
C PRO A 50 -7.17 -8.32 3.72
N ARG A 51 -8.25 -8.18 2.96
CA ARG A 51 -8.94 -6.90 2.74
C ARG A 51 -9.30 -6.18 4.05
N SER A 52 -9.71 -6.92 5.07
CA SER A 52 -10.05 -6.39 6.40
C SER A 52 -8.87 -5.70 7.11
N LEU A 53 -7.63 -6.01 6.71
CA LEU A 53 -6.41 -5.43 7.26
C LEU A 53 -5.85 -4.29 6.40
N HIS A 54 -6.44 -3.96 5.24
CA HIS A 54 -5.87 -2.93 4.35
C HIS A 54 -5.79 -1.55 5.04
N ALA A 55 -6.80 -1.21 5.84
CA ALA A 55 -6.87 0.08 6.53
C ALA A 55 -5.99 0.15 7.80
N THR A 56 -5.46 -0.97 8.29
CA THR A 56 -4.71 -1.03 9.55
C THR A 56 -3.27 -1.53 9.37
N ARG A 57 -2.99 -2.23 8.28
CA ARG A 57 -1.64 -2.69 7.95
C ARG A 57 -0.80 -1.49 7.53
N ALA A 58 -0.01 -0.98 8.48
CA ALA A 58 0.98 0.06 8.23
C ALA A 58 2.05 -0.43 7.24
N LEU A 59 2.49 0.47 6.36
CA LEU A 59 3.60 0.30 5.44
C LEU A 59 4.87 0.93 6.03
N ALA A 60 6.01 0.38 5.64
CA ALA A 60 7.33 0.88 5.99
C ALA A 60 8.11 1.32 4.74
N ASP A 61 9.19 2.07 4.98
CA ASP A 61 10.13 2.43 3.91
C ASP A 61 10.76 1.16 3.32
N GLY A 62 10.88 1.12 1.99
CA GLY A 62 11.38 -0.03 1.23
C GLY A 62 10.35 -1.13 0.95
N ASP A 63 9.12 -1.03 1.46
CA ASP A 63 8.10 -2.06 1.23
C ASP A 63 7.76 -2.23 -0.26
N ARG A 64 7.33 -3.44 -0.62
CA ARG A 64 6.83 -3.77 -1.96
C ARG A 64 5.36 -4.14 -1.87
N VAL A 65 4.51 -3.30 -2.42
CA VAL A 65 3.06 -3.51 -2.52
C VAL A 65 2.74 -4.00 -3.92
N GLU A 66 2.06 -5.13 -4.03
CA GLU A 66 1.60 -5.71 -5.29
C GLU A 66 0.08 -5.75 -5.28
N VAL A 67 -0.56 -5.00 -6.18
CA VAL A 67 -2.00 -4.96 -6.37
C VAL A 67 -2.34 -5.79 -7.61
N ILE A 68 -2.87 -6.97 -7.37
CA ILE A 68 -3.07 -8.03 -8.36
C ILE A 68 -4.56 -8.10 -8.70
N ARG A 69 -4.89 -7.93 -9.98
CA ARG A 69 -6.26 -8.18 -10.47
C ARG A 69 -6.39 -9.66 -10.84
N PRO A 70 -7.44 -10.36 -10.37
CA PRO A 70 -7.66 -11.73 -10.79
C PRO A 70 -7.92 -11.75 -12.30
N VAL A 71 -7.23 -12.65 -13.00
CA VAL A 71 -7.54 -12.98 -14.40
C VAL A 71 -8.60 -14.07 -14.36
N THR A 72 -9.87 -13.70 -14.55
CA THR A 72 -10.93 -14.69 -14.67
C THR A 72 -10.86 -15.30 -16.06
N GLY A 73 -10.34 -16.52 -16.16
CA GLY A 73 -10.49 -17.36 -17.35
C GLY A 73 -11.89 -17.95 -17.41
N GLY A 74 -12.53 -17.90 -18.58
CA GLY A 74 -13.73 -18.67 -18.90
C GLY A 74 -13.35 -20.02 -19.50
#